data_AF-A0A7C2YYC3-F1
#
_entry.id   AF-A0A7C2YYC3-F1
#
_cell.length_a   1.000
_cell.length_b   1.000
_cell.length_c   1.000
_cell.angle_alpha   90.00
_cell.angle_beta   90.00
_cell.angle_gamma   90.00
#
_symmetry.space_group_name_H-M   'P 1'
#
loop_
_entity.id
_entity.type
_entity.pdbx_description
1 polymer ?
#
loop_
_entity_poly.entity_id
_entity_poly.type
_entity_poly.pdbx_seq_one_letter_code
_entity_poly.pdbx_strand_id
1 'polypeptide(L)'
;MTMTKRPNGFTLIELLVVIAIIAILAAILFPVFAQAREKARQTQCMNKLRQSATAVLMYVQDADDFFPMAIYAPAPRPGGGNCVMTVFDAIQPYMKNVEITRCPSDPKALYMNAAFQTLMGYPSCTLPETISYMYNYDVIRAGRTLLGSGSISRGTVALAEVPLVAETTMIFDADIALSGSCTLMRRQPNDSSISFPTRFARATTSSCRRTSWTGTPKPSRDAN
;
A
#
# COMPACT_ATOMS: atom_id res chain seq x y z
N MET A 1 20.15 -61.74 -38.53
CA MET A 1 18.80 -61.21 -38.79
C MET A 1 18.23 -60.69 -37.48
N THR A 2 18.26 -59.38 -37.25
CA THR A 2 17.63 -58.75 -36.09
C THR A 2 16.20 -58.34 -36.47
N MET A 3 15.20 -59.01 -35.89
CA MET A 3 13.79 -58.61 -36.01
C MET A 3 13.58 -57.27 -35.31
N THR A 4 13.37 -56.22 -36.10
CA THR A 4 12.92 -54.91 -35.60
C THR A 4 11.46 -55.03 -35.17
N LYS A 5 11.22 -54.95 -33.85
CA LYS A 5 9.90 -55.00 -33.24
C LYS A 5 9.09 -53.78 -33.71
N ARG A 6 7.96 -54.00 -34.40
CA ARG A 6 7.07 -52.91 -34.83
C ARG A 6 6.52 -52.20 -33.59
N PRO A 7 6.54 -50.86 -33.53
CA PRO A 7 5.93 -50.14 -32.42
C PRO A 7 4.41 -50.39 -32.44
N ASN A 8 3.86 -50.76 -31.29
CA ASN A 8 2.42 -50.85 -31.10
C ASN A 8 1.82 -49.44 -31.28
N GLY A 9 0.87 -49.28 -32.21
CA GLY A 9 0.20 -48.01 -32.46
C GLY A 9 -0.76 -47.65 -31.33
N PHE A 10 -0.73 -46.38 -30.90
CA PHE A 10 -1.63 -45.85 -29.88
C PHE A 10 -3.06 -45.85 -30.41
N THR A 11 -4.02 -46.37 -29.65
CA THR A 11 -5.43 -46.35 -30.07
C THR A 11 -6.04 -44.98 -29.78
N LEU A 12 -6.96 -44.52 -30.62
CA LEU A 12 -7.61 -43.22 -30.47
C LEU A 12 -8.38 -43.12 -29.13
N ILE A 13 -8.89 -44.26 -28.64
CA ILE A 13 -9.62 -44.33 -27.37
C ILE A 13 -8.70 -44.16 -26.15
N GLU A 14 -7.48 -44.70 -26.17
CA GLU A 14 -6.49 -44.49 -25.11
C GLU A 14 -6.12 -43.01 -24.98
N LEU A 15 -5.98 -42.31 -26.11
CA LEU A 15 -5.69 -40.88 -26.10
C LEU A 15 -6.86 -40.07 -25.53
N LEU A 16 -8.08 -40.42 -25.93
CA LEU A 16 -9.30 -39.72 -25.51
C LEU A 16 -9.56 -39.86 -24.00
N VAL A 17 -9.37 -41.04 -23.43
CA VAL A 17 -9.56 -41.26 -21.99
C VAL A 17 -8.53 -40.47 -21.18
N VAL A 18 -7.27 -40.39 -21.64
CA VAL A 18 -6.21 -39.66 -20.93
C VAL A 18 -6.52 -38.16 -20.88
N ILE A 19 -6.90 -37.55 -22.00
CA ILE A 19 -7.26 -36.12 -22.00
C ILE A 19 -8.52 -35.85 -21.16
N ALA A 20 -9.47 -36.79 -21.13
CA ALA A 20 -10.67 -36.67 -20.30
C ALA A 20 -10.32 -36.66 -18.81
N ILE A 21 -9.42 -37.55 -18.37
CA ILE A 21 -8.96 -37.58 -16.97
C ILE A 21 -8.19 -36.29 -16.62
N ILE A 22 -7.27 -35.84 -17.50
CA ILE A 22 -6.54 -34.58 -17.30
C ILE A 22 -7.51 -33.39 -17.19
N ALA A 23 -8.55 -33.34 -18.03
CA ALA A 23 -9.55 -32.27 -18.01
C ALA A 23 -10.32 -32.25 -16.67
N ILE A 24 -10.73 -33.41 -16.15
CA ILE A 24 -11.40 -33.51 -14.85
C ILE A 24 -10.47 -33.05 -13.71
N LEU A 25 -9.22 -33.52 -13.70
CA LEU A 25 -8.25 -33.14 -12.68
C LEU A 25 -7.93 -31.64 -12.71
N ALA A 26 -7.72 -31.09 -13.91
CA ALA A 26 -7.46 -29.66 -14.08
C ALA A 26 -8.65 -28.79 -13.65
N ALA A 27 -9.89 -29.25 -13.93
CA ALA A 27 -11.10 -28.54 -13.54
C ALA A 27 -11.24 -28.38 -12.00
N ILE A 28 -10.79 -29.37 -11.23
CA ILE A 28 -10.81 -29.31 -9.76
C ILE A 28 -9.59 -28.52 -9.22
N LEU A 29 -8.42 -28.68 -9.85
CA LEU A 29 -7.18 -28.07 -9.38
C LEU A 29 -7.13 -26.55 -9.63
N PHE A 30 -7.65 -26.06 -10.76
CA PHE A 30 -7.62 -24.65 -11.13
C PHE A 30 -8.27 -23.70 -10.10
N PRO A 31 -9.52 -23.94 -9.62
CA PRO A 31 -10.15 -23.05 -8.64
C PRO A 31 -9.41 -23.06 -7.29
N VAL A 32 -8.92 -24.22 -6.85
CA VAL A 32 -8.17 -24.35 -5.58
C VAL A 32 -6.83 -23.62 -5.68
N PHE A 33 -6.12 -23.75 -6.80
CA PHE A 33 -4.85 -23.08 -7.03
C PHE A 33 -5.00 -21.55 -7.03
N ALA A 34 -6.07 -21.01 -7.60
CA ALA A 34 -6.36 -19.59 -7.57
C ALA A 34 -6.54 -19.06 -6.14
N GLN A 35 -7.29 -19.77 -5.29
CA GLN A 35 -7.46 -19.43 -3.87
C GLN A 35 -6.15 -19.53 -3.09
N ALA A 36 -5.38 -20.59 -3.30
CA ALA A 36 -4.08 -20.79 -2.64
C ALA A 36 -3.09 -19.67 -2.98
N ARG A 37 -3.05 -19.26 -4.25
CA ARG A 37 -2.22 -18.14 -4.72
C ARG A 37 -2.62 -16.82 -4.07
N GLU A 38 -3.92 -16.57 -3.89
CA GLU A 38 -4.39 -15.35 -3.25
C GLU A 38 -4.05 -15.33 -1.75
N LYS A 39 -4.23 -16.45 -1.03
CA LYS A 39 -3.79 -16.57 0.36
C LYS A 39 -2.27 -16.34 0.53
N ALA A 40 -1.47 -16.82 -0.42
CA ALA A 40 -0.04 -16.55 -0.44
C ALA A 40 0.26 -15.05 -0.59
N ARG A 41 -0.46 -14.34 -1.47
CA ARG A 41 -0.32 -12.88 -1.63
C ARG A 41 -0.75 -12.11 -0.38
N GLN A 42 -1.85 -12.50 0.26
CA GLN A 42 -2.30 -11.90 1.52
C GLN A 42 -1.25 -12.05 2.62
N THR A 43 -0.66 -13.24 2.74
CA THR A 43 0.43 -13.52 3.70
C THR A 43 1.64 -12.62 3.41
N GLN A 44 1.99 -12.43 2.13
CA GLN A 44 3.05 -11.50 1.74
C GLN A 44 2.72 -10.05 2.12
N CYS A 45 1.49 -9.60 1.95
CA CYS A 45 1.09 -8.24 2.36
C CYS A 45 1.24 -8.05 3.88
N MET A 46 0.76 -9.01 4.68
CA MET A 46 0.92 -8.96 6.14
C MET A 46 2.39 -8.95 6.57
N ASN A 47 3.24 -9.73 5.89
CA ASN A 47 4.68 -9.74 6.19
C ASN A 47 5.34 -8.41 5.83
N LYS A 48 4.98 -7.81 4.69
CA LYS A 48 5.48 -6.48 4.30
C LYS A 48 5.01 -5.39 5.27
N LEU A 49 3.76 -5.41 5.73
CA LEU A 49 3.25 -4.48 6.73
C LEU A 49 3.96 -4.62 8.09
N ARG A 50 4.28 -5.86 8.49
CA ARG A 50 5.12 -6.08 9.67
C ARG A 50 6.53 -5.53 9.48
N GLN A 51 7.15 -5.74 8.32
CA GLN A 51 8.48 -5.22 8.01
C GLN A 51 8.53 -3.69 8.02
N SER A 52 7.50 -3.01 7.49
CA SER A 52 7.43 -1.55 7.57
C SER A 52 7.23 -1.05 9.01
N ALA A 53 6.40 -1.73 9.81
CA ALA A 53 6.21 -1.39 11.22
C ALA A 53 7.50 -1.58 12.02
N THR A 54 8.23 -2.68 11.80
CA THR A 54 9.54 -2.91 12.40
C THR A 54 10.54 -1.83 12.00
N ALA A 55 10.54 -1.39 10.74
CA ALA A 55 11.42 -0.31 10.29
C ALA A 55 11.13 1.02 11.01
N VAL A 56 9.85 1.36 11.24
CA VAL A 56 9.47 2.53 12.05
C VAL A 56 9.96 2.38 13.49
N LEU A 57 9.80 1.21 14.10
CA LEU A 57 10.26 0.99 15.47
C LEU A 57 11.79 1.06 15.60
N MET A 58 12.53 0.57 14.61
CA MET A 58 13.99 0.73 14.58
C MET A 58 14.39 2.20 14.48
N TYR A 59 13.69 2.99 13.66
CA TYR A 59 13.90 4.44 13.60
C TYR A 59 13.64 5.09 14.97
N VAL A 60 12.54 4.74 15.64
CA VAL A 60 12.18 5.30 16.95
C VAL A 60 13.29 5.03 17.97
N GLN A 61 13.88 3.84 17.97
CA GLN A 61 15.00 3.48 18.85
C GLN A 61 16.25 4.32 18.60
N ASP A 62 16.55 4.63 17.33
CA ASP A 62 17.72 5.44 16.96
C ASP A 62 17.49 6.96 17.11
N ALA A 63 16.22 7.39 17.16
CA ALA A 63 15.79 8.79 17.22
C ALA A 63 15.31 9.20 18.63
N ASP A 64 15.92 8.68 19.69
CA ASP A 64 15.60 9.01 21.09
C ASP A 64 14.10 8.85 21.45
N ASP A 65 13.49 7.75 21.00
CA ASP A 65 12.06 7.44 21.19
C ASP A 65 11.08 8.41 20.50
N PHE A 66 11.51 9.11 19.45
CA PHE A 66 10.63 9.95 18.63
C PHE A 66 10.16 9.25 17.35
N PHE A 67 8.87 9.38 17.05
CA PHE A 67 8.31 8.95 15.77
C PHE A 67 8.74 9.86 14.63
N PRO A 68 8.92 9.30 13.41
CA PRO A 68 9.21 10.10 12.23
C PRO A 68 8.01 10.98 11.87
N MET A 69 8.28 12.08 11.15
CA MET A 69 7.21 12.89 10.57
C MET A 69 6.72 12.28 9.26
N ALA A 70 5.42 12.42 8.97
CA ALA A 70 4.83 11.96 7.71
C ALA A 70 5.36 12.74 6.51
N ILE A 71 5.55 14.05 6.70
CA ILE A 71 5.98 14.99 5.67
C ILE A 71 6.98 15.96 6.31
N TYR A 72 8.13 16.09 5.68
CA TYR A 72 9.19 17.03 6.06
C TYR A 72 9.16 18.24 5.10
N ALA A 73 9.86 19.31 5.48
CA ALA A 73 10.04 20.47 4.62
C ALA A 73 10.67 20.06 3.28
N PRO A 74 10.37 20.78 2.18
CA PRO A 74 10.98 20.51 0.88
C PRO A 74 12.52 20.57 0.98
N ALA A 75 13.18 19.54 0.46
CA ALA A 75 14.63 19.39 0.43
C ALA A 75 15.14 19.50 -1.01
N PRO A 76 16.36 20.04 -1.23
CA PRO A 76 16.97 20.06 -2.56
C PRO A 76 17.26 18.63 -3.03
N ARG A 77 16.88 18.30 -4.27
CA ARG A 77 17.12 16.99 -4.88
C ARG A 77 18.44 16.98 -5.66
N PRO A 78 19.23 15.90 -5.62
CA PRO A 78 20.37 15.74 -6.53
C PRO A 78 19.90 15.81 -7.99
N GLY A 79 20.47 16.73 -8.77
CA GLY A 79 20.01 17.03 -10.15
C GLY A 79 19.12 18.26 -10.31
N GLY A 80 18.84 18.99 -9.23
CA GLY A 80 18.11 20.26 -9.25
C GLY A 80 16.63 20.13 -8.89
N GLY A 81 16.05 21.22 -8.39
CA GLY A 81 14.67 21.28 -7.89
C GLY A 81 14.52 20.84 -6.43
N ASN A 82 13.31 21.03 -5.90
CA ASN A 82 12.94 20.62 -4.55
C ASN A 82 12.09 19.35 -4.60
N CYS A 83 12.24 18.49 -3.60
CA CYS A 83 11.40 17.32 -3.39
C CYS A 83 10.90 17.28 -1.95
N VAL A 84 9.79 16.58 -1.73
CA VAL A 84 9.20 16.38 -0.42
C VAL A 84 9.81 15.12 0.19
N MET A 85 10.51 15.28 1.31
CA MET A 85 10.88 14.14 2.15
C MET A 85 9.65 13.71 2.96
N THR A 86 9.48 12.41 3.09
CA THR A 86 8.35 11.78 3.75
C THR A 86 8.85 10.81 4.80
N VAL A 87 7.92 10.24 5.58
CA VAL A 87 8.25 9.14 6.49
C VAL A 87 8.98 8.00 5.79
N PHE A 88 8.68 7.71 4.52
CA PHE A 88 9.38 6.66 3.78
C PHE A 88 10.87 6.96 3.62
N ASP A 89 11.25 8.21 3.34
CA ASP A 89 12.64 8.61 3.21
C ASP A 89 13.39 8.46 4.56
N ALA A 90 12.70 8.72 5.68
CA ALA A 90 13.28 8.58 7.02
C ALA A 90 13.49 7.10 7.42
N ILE A 91 12.58 6.20 7.05
CA ILE A 91 12.66 4.78 7.41
C ILE A 91 13.36 3.91 6.35
N GLN A 92 13.68 4.47 5.19
CA GLN A 92 14.30 3.76 4.06
C GLN A 92 15.60 3.00 4.44
N PRO A 93 16.50 3.55 5.29
CA PRO A 93 17.69 2.83 5.73
C PRO A 93 17.39 1.51 6.48
N TYR A 94 16.26 1.47 7.19
CA TYR A 94 15.82 0.31 7.96
C TYR A 94 15.03 -0.70 7.11
N MET A 95 14.25 -0.21 6.15
CA MET A 95 13.48 -1.07 5.25
C MET A 95 14.36 -1.83 4.24
N LYS A 96 15.44 -1.20 3.74
CA LYS A 96 16.36 -1.71 2.69
C LYS A 96 15.72 -2.03 1.33
N ASN A 97 14.42 -2.32 1.26
CA ASN A 97 13.69 -2.64 0.04
C ASN A 97 12.40 -1.80 -0.07
N VAL A 98 12.24 -1.10 -1.20
CA VAL A 98 11.07 -0.26 -1.50
C VAL A 98 9.82 -1.09 -1.83
N GLU A 99 9.95 -2.36 -2.25
CA GLU A 99 8.80 -3.22 -2.54
C GLU A 99 7.95 -3.52 -1.29
N ILE A 100 8.51 -3.30 -0.10
CA ILE A 100 7.81 -3.46 1.18
C ILE A 100 6.63 -2.49 1.30
N THR A 101 6.64 -1.36 0.59
CA THR A 101 5.54 -0.36 0.63
C THR A 101 4.29 -0.79 -0.15
N ARG A 102 4.36 -1.88 -0.91
CA ARG A 102 3.28 -2.33 -1.81
C ARG A 102 2.80 -3.74 -1.52
N CYS A 103 1.49 -3.89 -1.40
CA CYS A 103 0.82 -5.18 -1.29
C CYS A 103 0.63 -5.81 -2.68
N PRO A 104 1.09 -7.05 -2.94
CA PRO A 104 0.86 -7.75 -4.22
C PRO A 104 -0.62 -8.09 -4.49
N SER A 105 -1.47 -8.12 -3.48
CA SER A 105 -2.92 -8.31 -3.62
C SER A 105 -3.66 -6.99 -3.92
N ASP A 106 -3.00 -5.84 -3.79
CA ASP A 106 -3.64 -4.53 -3.98
C ASP A 106 -3.49 -4.02 -5.43
N PRO A 107 -4.57 -4.01 -6.24
CA PRO A 107 -4.55 -3.47 -7.58
C PRO A 107 -4.74 -1.94 -7.63
N LYS A 108 -4.95 -1.27 -6.49
CA LYS A 108 -5.33 0.15 -6.40
C LYS A 108 -4.40 0.96 -5.49
N ALA A 109 -3.09 0.67 -5.53
CA ALA A 109 -2.11 1.42 -4.76
C ALA A 109 -2.15 2.93 -5.08
N LEU A 110 -1.92 3.76 -4.07
CA LEU A 110 -2.00 5.22 -4.11
C LEU A 110 -0.81 5.83 -4.84
N TYR A 111 -1.08 6.73 -5.78
CA TYR A 111 -0.06 7.48 -6.51
C TYR A 111 0.41 8.72 -5.74
N MET A 112 1.16 8.50 -4.65
CA MET A 112 1.60 9.58 -3.78
C MET A 112 2.48 10.61 -4.48
N ASN A 113 3.31 10.21 -5.43
CA ASN A 113 4.19 11.16 -6.15
C ASN A 113 3.39 12.22 -6.90
N ALA A 114 2.34 11.80 -7.59
CA ALA A 114 1.44 12.73 -8.27
C ALA A 114 0.63 13.57 -7.27
N ALA A 115 0.24 12.99 -6.12
CA ALA A 115 -0.45 13.73 -5.06
C ALA A 115 0.42 14.86 -4.49
N PHE A 116 1.68 14.59 -4.16
CA PHE A 116 2.63 15.60 -3.69
C PHE A 116 2.90 16.65 -4.75
N GLN A 117 3.09 16.26 -6.01
CA GLN A 117 3.30 17.21 -7.10
C GLN A 117 2.13 18.17 -7.26
N THR A 118 0.89 17.70 -7.08
CA THR A 118 -0.30 18.53 -7.22
C THR A 118 -0.59 19.38 -5.98
N LEU A 119 -0.36 18.84 -4.78
CA LEU A 119 -0.64 19.55 -3.51
C LEU A 119 0.47 20.52 -3.10
N MET A 120 1.72 20.14 -3.33
CA MET A 120 2.89 20.82 -2.78
C MET A 120 3.79 21.39 -3.87
N GLY A 121 3.45 21.19 -5.16
CA GLY A 121 4.25 21.66 -6.30
C GLY A 121 5.57 20.90 -6.51
N TYR A 122 5.86 19.91 -5.67
CA TYR A 122 7.11 19.16 -5.65
C TYR A 122 6.83 17.66 -5.58
N PRO A 123 7.57 16.80 -6.32
CA PRO A 123 7.47 15.35 -6.18
C PRO A 123 8.09 14.89 -4.85
N SER A 124 7.86 13.63 -4.46
CA SER A 124 8.62 13.02 -3.35
C SER A 124 10.08 12.77 -3.73
N CYS A 125 10.96 12.60 -2.74
CA CYS A 125 12.38 12.35 -3.00
C CYS A 125 12.66 10.89 -3.42
N THR A 126 12.37 9.91 -2.55
CA THR A 126 12.65 8.49 -2.81
C THR A 126 11.41 7.59 -2.80
N LEU A 127 10.23 8.17 -2.60
CA LEU A 127 9.00 7.41 -2.46
C LEU A 127 8.66 6.70 -3.78
N PRO A 128 8.38 5.38 -3.75
CA PRO A 128 7.95 4.66 -4.94
C PRO A 128 6.65 5.27 -5.47
N GLU A 129 6.43 5.17 -6.79
CA GLU A 129 5.27 5.78 -7.46
C GLU A 129 3.92 5.37 -6.85
N THR A 130 3.86 4.17 -6.25
CA THR A 130 2.65 3.62 -5.64
C THR A 130 2.92 3.05 -4.25
N ILE A 131 2.01 3.31 -3.32
CA ILE A 131 2.01 2.73 -1.97
C ILE A 131 0.64 2.11 -1.64
N SER A 132 0.64 1.00 -0.90
CA SER A 132 -0.61 0.35 -0.45
C SER A 132 -0.90 0.58 1.03
N TYR A 133 0.11 0.95 1.81
CA TYR A 133 -0.02 1.12 3.25
C TYR A 133 0.03 2.60 3.64
N MET A 134 -0.80 2.97 4.62
CA MET A 134 -0.84 4.29 5.23
C MET A 134 -0.26 4.28 6.62
N TYR A 135 0.14 5.46 7.07
CA TYR A 135 0.54 5.72 8.44
C TYR A 135 -0.59 6.37 9.21
N ASN A 136 -0.63 6.10 10.52
CA ASN A 136 -1.50 6.81 11.43
C ASN A 136 -0.96 8.22 11.66
N TYR A 137 -1.66 9.22 11.12
CA TYR A 137 -1.26 10.62 11.21
C TYR A 137 -1.36 11.22 12.62
N ASP A 138 -1.99 10.53 13.58
CA ASP A 138 -1.97 10.96 14.99
C ASP A 138 -0.61 10.66 15.65
N VAL A 139 0.06 9.60 15.21
CA VAL A 139 1.39 9.14 15.67
C VAL A 139 2.49 9.71 14.78
N ILE A 140 2.38 9.51 13.47
CA ILE A 140 3.33 9.98 12.45
C ILE A 140 2.74 11.26 11.86
N ARG A 141 2.89 12.36 12.62
CA ARG A 141 2.28 13.65 12.28
C ARG A 141 2.94 14.27 11.06
N ALA A 142 2.17 15.02 10.27
CA ALA A 142 2.75 15.87 9.25
C ALA A 142 3.55 16.99 9.93
N GLY A 143 4.81 17.16 9.54
CA GLY A 143 5.62 18.27 9.98
C GLY A 143 5.11 19.61 9.43
N ARG A 144 5.82 20.69 9.73
CA ARG A 144 5.47 22.03 9.24
C ARG A 144 5.60 22.09 7.71
N THR A 145 4.49 21.84 7.02
CA THR A 145 4.38 21.99 5.56
C THR A 145 3.88 23.39 5.24
N LEU A 146 4.29 23.92 4.08
CA LEU A 146 3.87 25.24 3.57
C LEU A 146 2.42 25.25 3.04
N LEU A 147 1.56 24.34 3.52
CA LEU A 147 0.15 24.32 3.18
C LEU A 147 -0.56 25.43 3.95
N GLY A 148 -0.83 26.52 3.26
CA GLY A 148 -1.67 27.62 3.73
C GLY A 148 -3.07 27.15 4.07
N SER A 149 -3.31 26.80 5.32
CA SER A 149 -4.44 27.26 6.14
C SER A 149 -4.17 26.79 7.56
N GLY A 150 -4.15 27.74 8.50
CA GLY A 150 -3.65 27.51 9.84
C GLY A 150 -4.34 26.35 10.55
N SER A 151 -3.53 25.41 11.07
CA SER A 151 -3.67 24.84 12.41
C SER A 151 -2.49 23.88 12.68
N ILE A 152 -1.55 24.38 13.48
CA ILE A 152 -0.62 23.69 14.40
C ILE A 152 0.12 22.46 13.86
N SER A 153 1.31 22.72 13.31
CA SER A 153 2.43 21.79 13.36
C SER A 153 2.74 21.45 14.82
N ARG A 154 2.30 20.29 15.31
CA ARG A 154 2.96 19.63 16.45
C ARG A 154 4.20 18.94 15.88
N GLY A 155 5.33 19.05 16.56
CA GLY A 155 6.59 18.40 16.14
C GLY A 155 6.48 16.88 16.08
N THR A 156 7.63 16.20 16.05
CA THR A 156 7.69 14.74 16.24
C THR A 156 6.96 14.33 17.52
N VAL A 157 6.30 13.17 17.48
CA VAL A 157 5.58 12.62 18.64
C VAL A 157 6.55 11.72 19.39
N ALA A 158 6.69 11.91 20.70
CA ALA A 158 7.47 10.99 21.53
C ALA A 158 6.66 9.72 21.79
N LEU A 159 7.33 8.57 21.93
CA LEU A 159 6.69 7.31 22.29
C LEU A 159 5.90 7.41 23.60
N ALA A 160 6.38 8.23 24.54
CA ALA A 160 5.71 8.52 25.80
C ALA A 160 4.44 9.39 25.68
N GLU A 161 4.25 10.13 24.58
CA GLU A 161 3.03 10.93 24.34
C GLU A 161 1.86 10.06 23.86
N VAL A 162 2.13 8.87 23.29
CA VAL A 162 1.10 8.02 22.70
C VAL A 162 0.26 7.34 23.79
N PRO A 163 -1.06 7.62 23.86
CA PRO A 163 -1.92 6.90 24.78
C PRO A 163 -2.05 5.44 24.30
N LEU A 164 -1.83 4.47 25.19
CA LEU A 164 -1.95 3.04 24.91
C LEU A 164 -1.08 2.59 23.72
N VAL A 165 0.25 2.59 23.93
CA VAL A 165 1.26 2.22 22.91
C VAL A 165 0.99 0.84 22.27
N ALA A 166 0.48 -0.12 23.04
CA ALA A 166 0.21 -1.47 22.54
C ALA A 166 -1.06 -1.58 21.68
N GLU A 167 -2.01 -0.65 21.82
CA GLU A 167 -3.30 -0.68 21.10
C GLU A 167 -3.30 0.27 19.90
N THR A 168 -2.41 1.27 19.92
CA THR A 168 -2.31 2.26 18.84
C THR A 168 -1.67 1.64 17.60
N THR A 169 -2.45 1.56 16.52
CA THR A 169 -1.95 1.10 15.21
C THR A 169 -1.14 2.21 14.53
N MET A 170 0.11 1.93 14.18
CA MET A 170 0.98 2.88 13.48
C MET A 170 0.84 2.84 11.95
N ILE A 171 0.60 1.66 11.38
CA ILE A 171 0.55 1.42 9.93
C ILE A 171 -0.65 0.53 9.63
N PHE A 172 -1.40 0.86 8.58
CA PHE A 172 -2.57 0.10 8.16
C PHE A 172 -2.70 0.06 6.64
N ASP A 173 -3.38 -0.95 6.12
CA ASP A 173 -3.82 -0.99 4.72
C ASP A 173 -5.11 -0.16 4.58
N ALA A 174 -5.02 0.98 3.91
CA ALA A 174 -6.14 1.87 3.64
C ALA A 174 -5.90 2.73 2.40
N ASP A 175 -6.97 3.40 1.96
CA ASP A 175 -6.94 4.36 0.87
C ASP A 175 -7.20 5.79 1.44
N ILE A 176 -6.58 6.84 0.88
CA ILE A 176 -6.82 8.24 1.31
C ILE A 176 -8.04 8.79 0.56
N ALA A 177 -9.05 9.26 1.29
CA ALA A 177 -10.12 10.12 0.78
C ALA A 177 -9.87 11.58 1.21
N LEU A 178 -9.90 12.53 0.28
CA LEU A 178 -9.84 13.96 0.61
C LEU A 178 -11.26 14.49 0.80
N SER A 179 -11.47 15.29 1.85
CA SER A 179 -12.78 15.78 2.30
C SER A 179 -13.63 16.37 1.17
N GLY A 180 -14.89 15.93 1.06
CA GLY A 180 -15.88 16.49 0.13
C GLY A 180 -16.04 15.74 -1.19
N SER A 181 -15.25 14.69 -1.43
CA SER A 181 -15.49 13.76 -2.54
C SER A 181 -15.14 12.34 -2.06
N CYS A 182 -16.04 11.36 -2.23
CA CYS A 182 -15.67 9.95 -2.06
C CYS A 182 -14.70 9.47 -3.18
N THR A 183 -14.12 10.40 -3.94
CA THR A 183 -12.95 10.20 -4.80
C THR A 183 -11.74 10.02 -3.88
N LEU A 184 -11.41 8.77 -3.60
CA LEU A 184 -10.09 8.38 -3.10
C LEU A 184 -9.03 9.05 -3.99
N MET A 185 -7.84 9.39 -3.47
CA MET A 185 -6.68 9.75 -4.28
C MET A 185 -6.35 8.58 -5.22
N ARG A 186 -7.07 8.51 -6.33
CA ARG A 186 -7.16 7.37 -7.22
C ARG A 186 -6.96 7.93 -8.62
N ARG A 187 -5.73 7.81 -9.09
CA ARG A 187 -5.42 8.01 -10.48
C ARG A 187 -5.10 6.65 -11.07
N GLN A 188 -5.85 6.24 -12.08
CA GLN A 188 -5.50 5.09 -12.94
C GLN A 188 -4.47 5.51 -14.00
N PRO A 189 -3.81 4.56 -14.69
CA PRO A 189 -2.48 4.74 -15.29
C PRO A 189 -2.36 5.77 -16.43
N ASN A 190 -3.48 6.28 -16.98
CA ASN A 190 -3.48 7.06 -18.22
C ASN A 190 -4.16 8.43 -18.12
N ASP A 191 -4.53 8.90 -16.94
CA ASP A 191 -5.04 10.26 -16.78
C ASP A 191 -4.04 11.05 -15.94
N SER A 192 -3.72 12.29 -16.31
CA SER A 192 -2.75 13.20 -15.68
C SER A 192 -3.40 14.34 -14.87
N SER A 193 -4.73 14.34 -14.69
CA SER A 193 -5.47 15.04 -13.61
C SER A 193 -5.67 14.29 -12.26
N ILE A 194 -5.06 14.76 -11.15
CA ILE A 194 -5.59 14.50 -9.79
C ILE A 194 -6.54 15.67 -9.50
N SER A 195 -7.84 15.41 -9.39
CA SER A 195 -8.82 16.46 -9.10
C SER A 195 -8.87 16.74 -7.60
N PHE A 196 -8.42 17.92 -7.20
CA PHE A 196 -8.65 18.48 -5.86
C PHE A 196 -9.89 19.37 -5.92
N PRO A 197 -10.91 19.16 -5.07
CA PRO A 197 -11.94 20.17 -4.90
C PRO A 197 -11.30 21.42 -4.28
N THR A 198 -11.36 22.53 -4.99
CA THR A 198 -10.66 23.81 -4.73
C THR A 198 -11.18 24.61 -3.53
N ARG A 199 -11.86 23.99 -2.56
CA ARG A 199 -12.30 24.67 -1.33
C ARG A 199 -12.13 23.76 -0.11
N PHE A 200 -11.17 24.12 0.75
CA PHE A 200 -11.14 23.73 2.16
C PHE A 200 -12.38 24.34 2.85
N ALA A 201 -13.52 23.65 2.75
CA ALA A 201 -14.73 24.02 3.45
C ALA A 201 -15.23 22.81 4.24
N ARG A 202 -15.40 23.02 5.56
CA ARG A 202 -16.11 22.15 6.50
C ARG A 202 -17.21 21.36 5.80
N ALA A 203 -17.04 20.05 5.65
CA ALA A 203 -18.11 19.16 5.23
C ALA A 203 -18.31 18.12 6.33
N THR A 204 -19.49 18.21 6.93
CA THR A 204 -20.06 17.33 7.93
C THR A 204 -20.15 15.88 7.42
N THR A 205 -20.02 14.96 8.37
CA THR A 205 -19.87 13.50 8.31
C THR A 205 -21.01 12.70 7.65
N SER A 206 -21.87 13.28 6.80
CA SER A 206 -23.14 12.64 6.41
C SER A 206 -23.23 12.08 4.97
N SER A 207 -22.27 12.29 4.05
CA SER A 207 -22.45 11.88 2.63
C SER A 207 -21.65 10.66 2.13
N CYS A 208 -20.58 10.21 2.79
CA CYS A 208 -20.05 8.85 2.53
C CYS A 208 -20.73 7.89 3.51
N ARG A 209 -21.74 7.17 3.02
CA ARG A 209 -22.61 6.30 3.82
C ARG A 209 -21.79 5.17 4.50
N ARG A 210 -21.66 5.28 5.83
CA ARG A 210 -21.08 4.35 6.82
C ARG A 210 -19.62 3.98 6.53
N THR A 211 -18.68 4.48 7.30
CA THR A 211 -18.46 4.05 8.68
C THR A 211 -17.55 5.06 9.38
N SER A 212 -17.99 5.53 10.55
CA SER A 212 -17.11 6.12 11.55
C SER A 212 -16.00 5.11 11.88
N TRP A 213 -14.74 5.49 11.71
CA TRP A 213 -13.57 4.69 12.07
C TRP A 213 -12.52 5.68 12.61
N THR A 214 -12.00 5.70 13.84
CA THR A 214 -11.55 4.61 14.73
C THR A 214 -11.09 3.41 13.92
N GLY A 215 -9.79 3.39 13.64
CA GLY A 215 -9.16 2.53 12.65
C GLY A 215 -9.74 1.13 12.62
N THR A 216 -10.18 0.70 11.44
CA THR A 216 -10.40 -0.72 11.19
C THR A 216 -9.90 -1.14 9.83
N PRO A 217 -9.62 -2.45 9.70
CA PRO A 217 -9.00 -3.01 8.52
C PRO A 217 -9.92 -2.91 7.32
N LYS A 218 -9.31 -2.73 6.15
CA LYS A 218 -9.90 -2.93 4.83
C LYS A 218 -10.74 -4.22 4.84
N PRO A 219 -11.99 -4.22 4.35
CA PRO A 219 -12.80 -5.43 4.34
C PRO A 219 -12.10 -6.50 3.50
N SER A 220 -11.74 -7.62 4.13
CA SER A 220 -11.32 -8.83 3.44
C SER A 220 -12.42 -9.26 2.48
N ARG A 221 -12.05 -9.63 1.24
CA ARG A 221 -12.95 -10.08 0.17
C ARG A 221 -13.65 -11.43 0.44
N ASP A 222 -13.87 -11.77 1.70
CA ASP A 222 -14.50 -13.01 2.13
C ASP A 222 -15.88 -12.69 2.73
N ALA A 223 -16.84 -12.27 1.90
CA ALA A 223 -18.27 -12.30 2.22
C ALA A 223 -19.11 -12.22 0.93
N ASN A 224 -19.57 -13.42 0.50
CA ASN A 224 -20.44 -13.74 -0.64
C ASN A 224 -19.91 -13.52 -2.06
#